data_AF-A0A0R3THI9-F1
#
_entry.id   AF-A0A0R3THI9-F1
#
_cell.length_a   1.000
_cell.length_b   1.000
_cell.length_c   1.000
_cell.angle_alpha   90.00
_cell.angle_beta   90.00
_cell.angle_gamma   90.00
#
_symmetry.space_group_name_H-M   'P 1'
#
loop_
_entity.id
_entity.type
_entity.pdbx_description
1 polymer ?
#
loop_
_entity_poly.entity_id
_entity_poly.type
_entity_poly.pdbx_seq_one_letter_code
_entity_poly.pdbx_strand_id
1 'polypeptide(L)'
;MKKILGGSYSPYRAIYTQQDVRIIIEYARSLGIRVMPEVDSPGHTTSWGYGYSSIMTQCSPSWAQPDAMGVLNPIKNVTYNFVGSLLAEITNVFPDNALHLGGDEVNFTCW
;
A
#
# COMPACT_ATOMS: atom_id res chain seq x y z
N MET A 1 -8.14 12.64 1.51
CA MET A 1 -7.96 11.25 1.02
C MET A 1 -9.08 10.39 1.60
N LYS A 2 -9.70 9.50 0.81
CA LYS A 2 -10.56 8.45 1.38
C LYS A 2 -9.63 7.46 2.09
N LYS A 3 -9.87 7.16 3.37
CA LYS A 3 -9.14 6.12 4.10
C LYS A 3 -9.29 4.79 3.35
N ILE A 4 -8.20 4.04 3.20
CA ILE A 4 -8.28 2.63 2.82
C ILE A 4 -8.87 1.91 4.04
N LEU A 5 -10.17 1.65 4.02
CA LEU A 5 -10.85 0.90 5.08
C LEU A 5 -11.13 -0.50 4.56
N GLY A 6 -10.88 -1.52 5.39
CA GLY A 6 -11.20 -2.91 5.05
C GLY A 6 -10.02 -3.77 4.58
N GLY A 7 -8.80 -3.23 4.49
CA GLY A 7 -7.60 -4.00 4.12
C GLY A 7 -6.85 -4.67 5.27
N SER A 8 -7.20 -4.38 6.53
CA SER A 8 -6.53 -4.96 7.70
C SER A 8 -7.20 -6.25 8.18
N TYR A 9 -6.42 -7.13 8.82
CA TYR A 9 -6.95 -8.35 9.44
C TYR A 9 -8.00 -8.10 10.52
N SER A 10 -7.91 -6.97 11.22
CA SER A 10 -8.89 -6.55 12.21
C SER A 10 -8.96 -5.03 12.26
N PRO A 11 -10.15 -4.42 12.11
CA PRO A 11 -10.30 -2.97 12.11
C PRO A 11 -10.04 -2.32 13.47
N TYR A 12 -9.87 -3.11 14.54
CA TYR A 12 -9.68 -2.62 15.91
C TYR A 12 -8.37 -3.08 16.58
N ARG A 13 -7.77 -4.17 16.10
CA ARG A 13 -6.61 -4.80 16.77
C ARG A 13 -5.33 -4.86 15.93
N ALA A 14 -5.46 -4.75 14.60
CA ALA A 14 -4.35 -4.90 13.67
C ALA A 14 -4.22 -3.65 12.79
N ILE A 15 -4.04 -2.50 13.44
CA ILE A 15 -3.93 -1.19 12.80
C ILE A 15 -2.75 -0.45 13.42
N TYR A 16 -1.97 0.22 12.59
CA TYR A 16 -1.06 1.28 13.02
C TYR A 16 -1.73 2.63 12.80
N THR A 17 -1.97 3.37 13.88
CA THR A 17 -2.46 4.75 13.81
C THR A 17 -1.32 5.71 13.51
N GLN A 18 -1.66 6.94 13.12
CA GLN A 18 -0.66 8.00 12.96
C GLN A 18 0.12 8.27 14.25
N GLN A 19 -0.47 8.02 15.42
CA GLN A 19 0.24 8.14 16.70
C GLN A 19 1.23 6.99 16.90
N ASP A 20 0.87 5.76 16.55
CA ASP A 20 1.77 4.60 16.64
C ASP A 20 2.99 4.80 15.74
N VAL A 21 2.77 5.26 14.51
CA VAL A 21 3.84 5.57 13.54
C VAL A 21 4.78 6.66 14.10
N ARG A 22 4.25 7.74 14.67
CA ARG A 22 5.07 8.79 15.32
C ARG A 22 5.89 8.24 16.48
N ILE A 23 5.32 7.37 17.32
CA ILE A 23 6.03 6.74 18.43
C ILE A 23 7.19 5.90 17.91
N ILE A 24 6.97 5.10 16.85
CA ILE A 24 8.02 4.29 16.21
C ILE A 24 9.15 5.18 15.68
N ILE A 25 8.81 6.24 14.95
CA ILE A 25 9.79 7.17 14.37
C ILE A 25 10.61 7.84 15.48
N GLU A 26 9.97 8.41 16.50
CA GLU A 26 10.67 9.12 17.58
C GLU A 26 11.51 8.18 18.44
N TYR A 27 11.03 6.96 18.71
CA TYR A 27 11.79 5.97 19.43
C TYR A 27 13.03 5.54 18.65
N ALA A 28 12.89 5.23 17.36
CA ALA A 28 14.02 4.92 16.49
C ALA A 28 15.02 6.09 16.41
N ARG A 29 14.52 7.33 16.29
CA ARG A 29 15.35 8.53 16.29
C ARG A 29 16.17 8.67 17.57
N SER A 30 15.59 8.37 18.74
CA SER A 30 16.31 8.39 20.03
C SER A 30 17.47 7.40 20.10
N LEU A 31 17.45 6.37 19.25
CA LEU A 31 18.48 5.34 19.13
C LEU A 31 19.43 5.57 17.92
N GLY A 32 19.25 6.66 17.16
CA GLY A 32 20.01 6.92 15.94
C GLY A 32 19.65 5.98 14.78
N ILE A 33 18.46 5.38 14.79
CA ILE A 33 17.97 4.46 13.75
C ILE A 33 17.03 5.21 12.81
N ARG A 34 17.23 5.02 11.50
CA ARG A 34 16.35 5.54 10.45
C ARG A 34 15.14 4.61 10.28
N VAL A 35 13.98 5.20 10.01
CA VAL A 35 12.75 4.46 9.67
C VAL A 35 12.42 4.76 8.22
N MET A 36 12.71 3.80 7.34
CA MET A 36 12.39 3.86 5.92
C MET A 36 11.09 3.08 5.69
N PRO A 37 9.96 3.74 5.35
CA PRO A 37 8.74 3.04 5.01
C PRO A 37 8.90 2.30 3.68
N GLU A 38 8.14 1.22 3.53
CA GLU A 38 7.94 0.51 2.27
C GLU A 38 6.46 0.48 1.92
N VAL A 39 6.16 0.82 0.67
CA VAL A 39 4.84 0.65 0.08
C VAL A 39 5.02 0.01 -1.29
N ASP A 40 5.05 -1.31 -1.29
CA ASP A 40 5.31 -2.13 -2.46
C ASP A 40 4.15 -2.09 -3.46
N SER A 41 4.50 -1.87 -4.73
CA SER A 41 3.59 -1.81 -5.87
C SER A 41 4.36 -2.02 -7.18
N PRO A 42 3.72 -2.51 -8.26
CA PRO A 42 2.31 -2.85 -8.40
C PRO A 42 1.95 -4.26 -7.90
N GLY A 43 2.95 -5.06 -7.52
CA GLY A 43 2.80 -6.34 -6.83
C GLY A 43 2.25 -6.18 -5.40
N HIS A 44 1.95 -7.29 -4.73
CA HIS A 44 1.59 -7.33 -3.30
C HIS A 44 0.45 -6.40 -2.82
N THR A 45 -0.38 -5.88 -3.75
CA THR A 45 -1.42 -4.89 -3.45
C THR A 45 -2.82 -5.47 -3.19
N THR A 46 -2.97 -6.79 -3.02
CA THR A 46 -4.30 -7.43 -2.85
C THR A 46 -5.11 -6.78 -1.73
N SER A 47 -4.48 -6.44 -0.59
CA SER A 47 -5.16 -5.82 0.54
C SER A 47 -5.70 -4.41 0.25
N TRP A 48 -5.11 -3.70 -0.71
CA TRP A 48 -5.51 -2.34 -1.09
C TRP A 48 -6.85 -2.38 -1.82
N GLY A 49 -7.07 -3.42 -2.62
CA GLY A 49 -8.29 -3.65 -3.38
C GLY A 49 -9.54 -3.81 -2.52
N TYR A 50 -9.43 -4.29 -1.27
CA TYR A 50 -10.57 -4.34 -0.34
C TYR A 50 -11.10 -2.95 0.02
N GLY A 51 -10.20 -1.96 0.15
CA GLY A 51 -10.60 -0.57 0.45
C GLY A 51 -10.80 0.30 -0.79
N TYR A 52 -10.23 -0.09 -1.92
CA TYR A 52 -10.26 0.69 -3.15
C TYR A 52 -10.22 -0.20 -4.40
N SER A 53 -11.27 -0.97 -4.66
CA SER A 53 -11.27 -1.98 -5.74
C SER A 53 -11.05 -1.45 -7.15
N SER A 54 -11.31 -0.16 -7.42
CA SER A 54 -11.23 0.42 -8.76
C SER A 54 -9.80 0.59 -9.31
N ILE A 55 -8.77 0.49 -8.46
CA ILE A 55 -7.35 0.52 -8.86
C ILE A 55 -6.81 -0.86 -9.22
N MET A 56 -7.56 -1.93 -8.94
CA MET A 56 -7.10 -3.30 -9.18
C MET A 56 -7.36 -3.73 -10.63
N THR A 57 -6.50 -4.61 -11.15
CA THR A 57 -6.74 -5.29 -12.42
C THR A 57 -7.84 -6.33 -12.25
N GLN A 58 -8.77 -6.39 -13.21
CA GLN A 58 -9.80 -7.41 -13.25
C GLN A 58 -9.26 -8.61 -14.04
N CYS A 59 -8.83 -9.66 -13.35
CA CYS A 59 -8.33 -10.86 -14.00
C CYS A 59 -9.48 -11.67 -14.63
N SER A 60 -9.22 -12.35 -15.75
CA SER A 60 -10.19 -13.27 -16.37
C SER A 60 -10.53 -14.44 -15.43
N PRO A 61 -11.81 -14.91 -15.38
CA PRO A 61 -12.25 -15.97 -14.47
C PRO A 61 -11.52 -17.31 -14.63
N SER A 62 -10.85 -17.57 -15.76
CA SER A 62 -10.09 -18.80 -15.98
C SER A 62 -8.78 -18.88 -15.20
N TRP A 63 -8.31 -17.74 -14.66
CA TRP A 63 -7.02 -17.62 -13.95
C TRP A 63 -7.16 -16.99 -12.57
N ALA A 64 -8.33 -16.44 -12.25
CA ALA A 64 -8.64 -15.94 -10.92
C ALA A 64 -8.75 -17.14 -9.97
N GLN A 65 -7.77 -17.31 -9.09
CA GLN A 65 -8.06 -17.94 -7.80
C GLN A 65 -9.25 -17.16 -7.20
N PRO A 66 -10.27 -17.83 -6.62
CA PRO A 66 -11.52 -17.17 -6.20
C PRO A 66 -11.33 -15.92 -5.32
N ASP A 67 -10.19 -15.83 -4.62
CA ASP A 67 -9.86 -14.78 -3.66
C ASP A 67 -8.67 -13.88 -4.07
N ALA A 68 -8.07 -14.06 -5.25
CA ALA A 68 -6.93 -13.27 -5.68
C ALA A 68 -7.39 -12.03 -6.45
N MET A 69 -7.49 -10.88 -5.77
CA MET A 69 -7.39 -9.61 -6.50
C MET A 69 -6.01 -9.54 -7.14
N GLY A 70 -5.96 -9.15 -8.42
CA GLY A 70 -4.72 -9.07 -9.19
C GLY A 70 -3.74 -7.99 -8.69
N VAL A 71 -2.83 -7.58 -9.56
CA VAL A 71 -1.93 -6.44 -9.34
C VAL A 71 -2.62 -5.11 -9.65
N LEU A 72 -2.03 -3.98 -9.25
CA LEU A 72 -2.54 -2.65 -9.62
C LEU A 72 -2.72 -2.52 -11.14
N ASN A 73 -3.73 -1.76 -11.56
CA ASN A 73 -4.05 -1.53 -12.96
C ASN A 73 -3.31 -0.29 -13.50
N PRO A 74 -2.27 -0.45 -14.34
CA PRO A 74 -1.44 0.67 -14.80
C PRO A 74 -2.07 1.48 -15.94
N ILE A 75 -3.20 1.06 -16.51
CA ILE A 75 -3.86 1.78 -17.63
C ILE A 75 -4.94 2.77 -17.16
N LYS A 76 -5.22 2.82 -15.85
CA LYS A 76 -6.26 3.68 -15.28
C LYS A 76 -5.66 4.88 -14.55
N ASN A 77 -6.08 6.09 -14.92
CA ASN A 77 -5.69 7.34 -14.23
C ASN A 77 -6.03 7.35 -12.73
N VAL A 78 -7.10 6.66 -12.32
CA VAL A 78 -7.47 6.56 -10.91
C VAL A 78 -6.37 5.87 -10.08
N THR A 79 -5.63 4.91 -10.65
CA THR A 79 -4.50 4.25 -10.00
C THR A 79 -3.39 5.24 -9.68
N TYR A 80 -2.98 6.05 -10.65
CA TYR A 80 -1.94 7.07 -10.45
C TYR A 80 -2.37 8.15 -9.46
N ASN A 81 -3.63 8.61 -9.52
CA ASN A 81 -4.15 9.59 -8.57
C ASN A 81 -4.15 9.05 -7.13
N PHE A 82 -4.52 7.78 -6.96
CA PHE A 82 -4.50 7.10 -5.67
C PHE A 82 -3.08 6.94 -5.14
N VAL A 83 -2.17 6.34 -5.92
CA VAL A 83 -0.77 6.10 -5.52
C VAL A 83 -0.07 7.42 -5.23
N GLY A 84 -0.21 8.43 -6.09
CA GLY A 84 0.38 9.75 -5.86
C GLY A 84 -0.12 10.41 -4.57
N SER A 85 -1.41 10.27 -4.26
CA SER A 85 -1.96 10.77 -2.98
C SER A 85 -1.38 10.01 -1.79
N LEU A 86 -1.35 8.68 -1.86
CA LEU A 86 -0.81 7.83 -0.79
C LEU A 86 0.66 8.14 -0.51
N LEU A 87 1.48 8.23 -1.57
CA LEU A 87 2.89 8.58 -1.45
C LEU A 87 3.08 9.97 -0.85
N ALA A 88 2.26 10.97 -1.24
CA ALA A 88 2.30 12.29 -0.64
C ALA A 88 1.97 12.29 0.86
N GLU A 89 1.04 11.45 1.33
CA GLU A 89 0.79 11.29 2.77
C GLU A 89 1.99 10.66 3.47
N ILE A 90 2.57 9.59 2.90
CA ILE A 90 3.72 8.89 3.48
C ILE A 90 4.92 9.82 3.61
N THR A 91 5.25 10.59 2.57
CA THR A 91 6.37 11.55 2.60
C THR A 91 6.14 12.70 3.59
N ASN A 92 4.89 12.97 3.96
CA ASN A 92 4.59 13.95 5.02
C ASN A 92 4.69 13.35 6.43
N VAL A 93 4.55 12.03 6.57
CA VAL A 93 4.58 11.32 7.87
C VAL A 93 5.99 10.87 8.22
N PHE A 94 6.75 10.34 7.25
CA PHE A 94 8.08 9.79 7.46
C PHE A 94 9.15 10.82 7.05
N PRO A 95 10.01 11.26 7.98
CA PRO A 95 10.98 12.33 7.71
C PRO A 95 12.28 11.84 7.03
N ASP A 96 12.41 10.55 6.74
CA ASP A 96 13.59 10.01 6.06
C ASP A 96 13.64 10.48 4.59
N ASN A 97 14.84 10.66 4.06
CA ASN A 97 15.04 11.11 2.68
C ASN A 97 14.82 10.00 1.64
N ALA A 98 14.56 8.76 2.08
CA ALA A 98 14.32 7.63 1.21
C ALA A 98 13.01 6.90 1.59
N LEU A 99 12.40 6.33 0.56
CA LEU A 99 11.18 5.53 0.59
C LEU A 99 11.45 4.28 -0.26
N HIS A 100 11.08 3.10 0.24
CA HIS A 100 11.14 1.89 -0.55
C HIS A 100 9.82 1.72 -1.31
N LEU A 101 9.90 1.59 -2.64
CA LEU A 101 8.72 1.45 -3.52
C LEU A 101 8.40 -0.02 -3.86
N GLY A 102 9.23 -0.96 -3.37
CA GLY A 102 9.14 -2.38 -3.71
C GLY A 102 9.38 -2.61 -5.20
N GLY A 103 8.40 -3.19 -5.89
CA GLY A 103 8.42 -3.46 -7.32
C GLY A 103 8.82 -4.89 -7.68
N ASP A 104 8.80 -5.80 -6.70
CA ASP A 104 9.15 -7.20 -6.88
C ASP A 104 7.94 -8.09 -7.18
N GLU A 105 8.25 -9.32 -7.60
CA GLU A 105 7.33 -10.46 -7.85
C GLU A 105 6.03 -10.15 -8.63
N VAL A 106 6.06 -9.16 -9.52
CA VAL A 106 4.90 -8.78 -10.32
C VAL A 106 4.49 -9.93 -11.25
N ASN A 107 3.35 -10.56 -10.95
CA ASN A 107 2.77 -11.58 -11.82
C ASN A 107 1.98 -10.94 -12.97
N PHE A 108 2.54 -11.00 -14.17
CA PHE A 108 1.96 -10.43 -15.38
C PHE A 108 0.73 -11.17 -15.92
N THR A 109 0.43 -12.39 -15.43
CA THR A 109 -0.65 -13.23 -15.99
C THR A 109 -2.05 -12.58 -15.89
N CYS A 110 -2.25 -11.69 -14.91
CA CYS A 110 -3.53 -11.00 -14.71
C CYS A 110 -3.69 -9.73 -15.56
N TRP A 111 -2.59 -9.10 -15.98
CA TRP A 111 -2.63 -7.93 -16.89
C TRP A 111 -3.03 -8.36 -18.31
#